data_AF-A0A8F8FGA8-F1
#
_entry.id   AF-A0A8F8FGA8-F1
#
_cell.length_a   1.000
_cell.length_b   1.000
_cell.length_c   1.000
_cell.angle_alpha   90.00
_cell.angle_beta   90.00
_cell.angle_gamma   90.00
#
_symmetry.space_group_name_H-M   'P 1'
#
loop_
_entity.id
_entity.type
_entity.pdbx_description
1 polymer ?
#
loop_
_entity_poly.entity_id
_entity_poly.type
_entity_poly.pdbx_seq_one_letter_code
_entity_poly.pdbx_strand_id
1 'polypeptide(L)'
;MGKLNRLPKKDVAMLKRKLSTLQTYLGGIKYITGFIDIVIIIDQQEEYTAPRECVILGIPTICLIDINCDPDLSDISIPANDDAFNPIDS
;
A
#
# COMPACT_ATOMS: atom_id res chain seq x y z
N MET A 1 -28.23 -14.86 -9.06
CA MET A 1 -27.36 -15.87 -9.71
C MET A 1 -26.26 -15.14 -10.47
N GLY A 2 -25.01 -15.23 -9.99
CA GLY A 2 -23.89 -14.41 -10.47
C GLY A 2 -23.46 -14.73 -11.91
N LYS A 3 -23.12 -13.69 -12.69
CA LYS A 3 -22.67 -13.79 -14.09
C LYS A 3 -21.50 -14.77 -14.29
N LEU A 4 -20.68 -15.04 -13.27
CA LEU A 4 -19.58 -16.01 -13.33
C LEU A 4 -20.01 -17.46 -13.56
N ASN A 5 -21.19 -17.88 -13.09
CA ASN A 5 -21.63 -19.28 -13.22
C ASN A 5 -22.08 -19.66 -14.65
N ARG A 6 -22.17 -18.67 -15.54
CA ARG A 6 -22.49 -18.87 -16.96
C ARG A 6 -21.25 -18.98 -17.86
N LEU A 7 -20.06 -18.83 -17.30
CA LEU A 7 -18.81 -18.86 -18.05
C LEU A 7 -18.15 -20.24 -18.00
N PRO A 8 -17.36 -20.62 -19.03
CA PRO A 8 -16.54 -21.82 -19.02
C PRO A 8 -15.64 -21.89 -17.78
N LYS A 9 -15.40 -23.11 -17.25
CA LYS A 9 -14.58 -23.31 -16.03
C LYS A 9 -13.19 -22.67 -16.13
N LYS A 10 -12.59 -22.63 -17.33
CA LYS A 10 -11.31 -21.98 -17.60
C LYS A 10 -11.38 -20.45 -17.40
N ASP A 11 -12.41 -19.81 -17.94
CA ASP A 11 -12.61 -18.36 -17.85
C ASP A 11 -12.94 -17.93 -16.43
N VAL A 12 -13.72 -18.74 -15.70
CA VAL A 12 -13.99 -18.55 -14.26
C VAL A 12 -12.69 -18.61 -13.45
N ALA A 13 -11.82 -19.57 -13.73
CA ALA A 13 -10.53 -19.68 -13.05
C ALA A 13 -9.62 -18.47 -13.35
N MET A 14 -9.58 -18.00 -14.60
CA MET A 14 -8.83 -16.80 -14.97
C MET A 14 -9.37 -15.55 -14.27
N LEU A 15 -10.70 -15.36 -14.24
CA LEU A 15 -11.31 -14.23 -13.55
C LEU A 15 -11.02 -14.25 -12.05
N LYS A 16 -11.09 -15.42 -11.41
CA LYS A 16 -10.75 -15.57 -9.98
C LYS A 16 -9.30 -15.21 -9.69
N ARG A 17 -8.36 -15.62 -10.55
CA ARG A 17 -6.94 -15.21 -10.43
C ARG A 17 -6.79 -13.70 -10.54
N LYS A 18 -7.36 -13.08 -11.58
CA LYS A 18 -7.33 -11.62 -11.75
C LYS A 18 -7.95 -10.89 -10.56
N LEU A 19 -9.07 -11.38 -10.04
CA LEU A 19 -9.73 -10.80 -8.88
C LEU A 19 -8.85 -10.92 -7.62
N SER A 20 -8.20 -12.07 -7.41
CA SER A 20 -7.26 -12.24 -6.30
C SER A 20 -6.10 -11.27 -6.40
N THR A 21 -5.49 -11.14 -7.58
CA THR A 21 -4.40 -10.18 -7.84
C THR A 21 -4.85 -8.75 -7.54
N LEU A 22 -6.00 -8.33 -8.07
CA LEU A 22 -6.54 -6.99 -7.81
C LEU A 22 -6.86 -6.78 -6.32
N GLN A 23 -7.35 -7.79 -5.61
CA GLN A 23 -7.58 -7.71 -4.16
C GLN A 23 -6.28 -7.56 -3.38
N THR A 24 -5.21 -8.24 -3.78
CA THR A 24 -3.89 -8.12 -3.15
C THR A 24 -3.33 -6.71 -3.31
N TYR A 25 -3.39 -6.12 -4.50
CA TYR A 25 -2.78 -4.81 -4.77
C TYR A 25 -3.67 -3.61 -4.44
N LEU A 26 -4.98 -3.70 -4.69
CA LEU A 26 -5.91 -2.57 -4.58
C LEU A 26 -6.90 -2.73 -3.42
N GLY A 27 -6.84 -3.83 -2.67
CA GLY A 27 -7.76 -4.11 -1.57
C GLY A 27 -7.71 -3.05 -0.48
N GLY A 28 -6.51 -2.58 -0.13
CA GLY A 28 -6.30 -1.55 0.90
C GLY A 28 -6.92 -0.20 0.56
N ILE A 29 -6.92 0.17 -0.73
CA ILE A 29 -7.45 1.46 -1.21
C ILE A 29 -8.87 1.36 -1.77
N LYS A 30 -9.52 0.19 -1.69
CA LYS A 30 -10.84 -0.08 -2.28
C LYS A 30 -11.93 0.89 -1.82
N TYR A 31 -11.82 1.44 -0.62
CA TYR A 31 -12.81 2.33 -0.03
C TYR A 31 -12.47 3.81 -0.19
N ILE A 32 -11.32 4.14 -0.79
CA ILE A 32 -10.94 5.52 -1.08
C ILE A 32 -11.76 5.99 -2.28
N THR A 33 -12.70 6.90 -2.05
CA THR A 33 -13.62 7.44 -3.07
C THR A 33 -13.32 8.90 -3.44
N GLY A 34 -12.38 9.53 -2.73
CA GLY A 34 -12.00 10.93 -2.90
C GLY A 34 -10.49 11.11 -3.08
N PHE A 35 -10.06 12.37 -3.08
CA PHE A 35 -8.65 12.72 -3.09
C PHE A 35 -7.99 12.32 -1.76
N ILE A 36 -6.72 11.93 -1.80
CA ILE A 36 -5.96 11.58 -0.60
C ILE A 36 -5.27 12.84 -0.12
N ASP A 37 -5.67 13.34 1.04
CA ASP A 37 -5.09 14.57 1.59
C ASP A 37 -3.70 14.36 2.19
N ILE A 38 -3.42 13.16 2.74
CA ILE A 38 -2.15 12.81 3.40
C ILE A 38 -1.88 11.31 3.21
N VAL A 39 -0.61 10.95 2.99
CA VAL A 39 -0.14 9.56 2.99
C VAL A 39 0.82 9.33 4.15
N ILE A 40 0.67 8.19 4.84
CA ILE A 40 1.60 7.75 5.88
C ILE A 40 2.40 6.57 5.33
N ILE A 41 3.73 6.66 5.37
CA ILE A 41 4.66 5.62 4.89
C ILE A 41 5.45 5.10 6.09
N ILE A 42 5.55 3.78 6.19
CA ILE A 42 6.34 3.08 7.20
C ILE A 42 7.45 2.36 6.46
N ASP A 43 8.65 2.33 7.04
CA ASP A 43 9.84 1.70 6.45
C ASP A 43 10.16 2.17 5.02
N GLN A 44 10.70 3.39 4.92
CA GLN A 44 11.08 3.97 3.62
C GLN A 44 12.19 3.21 2.90
N GLN A 45 12.93 2.32 3.59
CA GLN A 45 14.10 1.67 3.01
C GLN A 45 13.71 0.66 1.93
N GLU A 46 12.60 -0.06 2.10
CA GLU A 46 12.07 -0.98 1.10
C GLU A 46 11.20 -0.27 0.04
N GLU A 47 10.53 0.83 0.40
CA GLU A 47 9.50 1.45 -0.43
C GLU A 47 9.85 2.86 -0.97
N TYR A 48 10.97 3.02 -1.67
CA TYR A 48 11.34 4.30 -2.32
C TYR A 48 10.35 4.79 -3.40
N THR A 49 9.48 3.92 -3.91
CA THR A 49 8.53 4.26 -4.99
C THR A 49 7.34 5.05 -4.46
N ALA A 50 6.82 4.70 -3.28
CA ALA A 50 5.67 5.37 -2.66
C ALA A 50 5.89 6.87 -2.38
N PRO A 51 6.99 7.31 -1.72
CA PRO A 51 7.22 8.73 -1.48
C PRO A 51 7.43 9.49 -2.80
N ARG A 52 8.07 8.86 -3.79
CA ARG A 52 8.27 9.47 -5.12
C ARG A 52 6.97 9.71 -5.86
N GLU A 53 6.06 8.74 -5.85
CA GLU A 53 4.73 8.90 -6.45
C GLU A 53 3.92 9.99 -5.74
N CYS A 54 4.00 10.05 -4.39
CA CYS A 54 3.34 11.10 -3.62
C CYS A 54 3.88 12.50 -3.98
N VAL A 55 5.20 12.66 -4.11
CA VAL A 55 5.83 13.92 -4.55
C VAL A 55 5.36 14.31 -5.95
N ILE A 56 5.26 13.36 -6.90
CA ILE A 56 4.75 13.63 -8.26
C ILE A 56 3.28 14.05 -8.23
N LEU A 57 2.48 13.44 -7.37
CA LEU A 57 1.05 13.74 -7.21
C LEU A 57 0.79 14.98 -6.34
N GLY A 58 1.82 15.55 -5.72
CA GLY A 58 1.71 16.68 -4.79
C GLY A 58 0.97 16.35 -3.50
N ILE A 59 1.03 15.09 -3.07
CA ILE A 59 0.37 14.61 -1.86
C ILE A 59 1.38 14.67 -0.71
N PRO A 60 1.06 15.34 0.41
CA PRO A 60 1.97 15.43 1.54
C PRO A 60 2.14 14.08 2.23
N THR A 61 3.36 13.80 2.66
CA THR A 61 3.80 12.52 3.21
C THR A 61 4.28 12.65 4.65
N ILE A 62 3.85 11.72 5.50
CA ILE A 62 4.35 11.53 6.85
C ILE A 62 5.07 10.18 6.88
N CYS A 63 6.35 10.18 7.27
CA CYS A 63 7.14 8.96 7.26
C CYS A 63 7.72 8.64 8.62
N LEU A 64 7.64 7.36 8.99
CA LEU A 64 8.39 6.82 10.13
C LEU A 64 9.78 6.46 9.64
N ILE A 65 10.80 7.13 10.17
CA ILE A 65 12.21 6.97 9.74
C ILE A 65 13.04 6.33 10.85
N ASP A 66 13.89 5.38 10.46
CA ASP A 66 14.95 4.82 11.30
C ASP A 66 16.31 5.44 10.90
N ILE A 67 17.37 5.17 11.67
CA ILE A 67 18.74 5.67 11.48
C ILE A 67 19.32 5.44 10.08
N ASN A 68 18.74 4.52 9.31
CA ASN A 68 19.19 4.14 7.97
C ASN A 68 18.39 4.79 6.82
N CYS A 69 17.38 5.61 7.13
CA CYS A 69 16.51 6.25 6.13
C CYS A 69 16.91 7.71 5.85
N ASP A 70 16.66 8.19 4.63
CA ASP A 70 16.91 9.57 4.21
C ASP A 70 15.68 10.46 4.53
N PRO A 71 15.78 11.41 5.49
CA PRO A 71 14.65 12.23 5.91
C PRO A 71 14.16 13.21 4.84
N ASP A 72 14.95 13.47 3.78
CA ASP A 72 14.62 14.44 2.73
C ASP A 72 13.54 13.92 1.76
N LEU A 73 13.20 12.63 1.85
CA LEU A 73 12.20 11.99 1.00
C LEU A 73 10.75 12.21 1.48
N SER A 74 10.53 12.90 2.60
CA SER A 74 9.20 13.15 3.16
C SER A 74 9.02 14.54 3.74
N ASP A 75 7.77 15.02 3.70
CA ASP A 75 7.42 16.35 4.21
C ASP A 75 7.51 16.42 5.75
N ILE A 76 7.14 15.33 6.42
CA ILE A 76 7.23 15.19 7.87
C ILE A 76 7.86 13.84 8.20
N SER A 77 9.04 13.88 8.79
CA SER A 77 9.80 12.69 9.19
C SER A 77 9.75 12.52 10.71
N ILE A 78 9.19 11.41 11.17
CA ILE A 78 9.06 11.06 12.59
C ILE A 78 10.10 9.97 12.89
N PRO A 79 11.11 10.23 13.74
CA PRO A 79 12.06 9.21 14.12
C PRO A 79 11.36 8.11 14.93
N ALA A 80 11.45 6.87 14.47
CA ALA A 80 10.87 5.70 15.11
C ALA A 80 11.82 4.50 14.99
N ASN A 81 11.91 3.71 16.06
CA ASN A 81 12.65 2.44 16.05
C ASN A 81 11.72 1.34 15.53
N ASP A 82 11.90 0.89 14.29
CA ASP A 82 11.00 -0.08 13.63
C ASP A 82 11.19 -1.52 14.15
N ASP A 83 12.23 -1.76 14.95
CA ASP A 83 12.56 -3.04 15.60
C ASP A 83 11.57 -3.47 16.73
N ALA A 84 10.37 -2.88 16.79
CA ALA A 84 9.38 -3.16 17.84
C ALA A 84 8.34 -4.22 17.46
N PHE A 85 8.41 -4.84 16.28
CA PHE A 85 7.51 -5.93 15.91
C PHE A 85 7.84 -7.20 16.71
N ASN A 86 7.24 -7.35 17.89
CA ASN A 86 7.20 -8.61 18.64
C ASN A 86 6.14 -9.53 18.01
N PRO A 87 6.51 -10.67 17.40
CA PRO A 87 5.54 -11.62 16.81
C PRO A 87 4.73 -12.42 17.85
N ILE A 88 4.86 -12.10 19.13
CA ILE A 88 4.37 -12.90 20.26
C ILE A 88 3.25 -12.13 20.95
N ASP A 89 2.11 -12.02 20.28
CA ASP A 89 0.79 -11.85 20.90
C ASP A 89 -0.26 -12.34 19.88
N SER A 90 -0.23 -13.66 19.64
CA SER A 90 -1.31 -14.43 18.99
C SER A 90 -1.28 -15.88 19.46
#